data_AF-A0A3C0KU62-F1
#
_entry.id   AF-A0A3C0KU62-F1
#
_cell.length_a   1.000
_cell.length_b   1.000
_cell.length_c   1.000
_cell.angle_alpha   90.00
_cell.angle_beta   90.00
_cell.angle_gamma   90.00
#
_symmetry.space_group_name_H-M   'P 1'
#
loop_
_entity.id
_entity.type
_entity.pdbx_description
1 polymer ?
#
loop_
_entity_poly.entity_id
_entity_poly.type
_entity_poly.pdbx_seq_one_letter_code
_entity_poly.pdbx_strand_id
1 'polypeptide(L)'
;MRRFGREACFLIPGISSVQVAFARLGLDWTDAKIIDAHGKNPEYDPDELGKEKKLAILGGRQEVSAWVQSCCGRWGDDYRLFCCENLSLPGERISEVTPEDLDGMELSSLTVFLLIRRDCL
;
A
#
# COMPACT_ATOMS: atom_id res chain seq x y z
N MET A 1 12.26 -22.42 -9.20
CA MET A 1 10.88 -22.95 -9.34
C MET A 1 10.49 -23.21 -10.79
N ARG A 2 9.89 -22.28 -11.56
CA ARG A 2 9.48 -22.56 -12.97
C ARG A 2 10.64 -22.91 -13.91
N ARG A 3 11.79 -22.23 -13.77
CA ARG A 3 12.98 -22.47 -14.62
C ARG A 3 13.89 -23.60 -14.12
N PHE A 4 14.02 -23.76 -12.80
CA PHE A 4 15.02 -24.63 -12.18
C PHE A 4 14.44 -25.83 -11.39
N GLY A 5 13.11 -25.94 -11.25
CA GLY A 5 12.46 -26.93 -10.38
C GLY A 5 12.34 -26.47 -8.91
N ARG A 6 11.56 -27.21 -8.11
CA ARG A 6 11.41 -26.97 -6.66
C ARG A 6 12.58 -27.55 -5.86
N GLU A 7 12.97 -28.79 -6.17
CA GLU A 7 14.05 -29.52 -5.49
C GLU A 7 15.42 -28.81 -5.57
N ALA A 8 15.65 -28.02 -6.63
CA ALA A 8 16.89 -27.27 -6.83
C ALA A 8 16.82 -25.81 -6.32
N CYS A 9 15.76 -25.43 -5.58
CA CYS A 9 15.59 -24.08 -5.06
C CYS A 9 15.35 -24.11 -3.55
N PHE A 10 16.13 -23.33 -2.81
CA PHE A 10 15.88 -23.06 -1.39
C PHE A 10 15.12 -21.73 -1.25
N LEU A 11 14.04 -21.71 -0.47
CA LEU A 11 13.21 -20.52 -0.27
C LEU A 11 13.47 -19.97 1.13
N ILE A 12 13.97 -18.74 1.20
CA ILE A 12 14.18 -18.01 2.45
C ILE A 12 13.11 -16.92 2.54
N PRO A 13 12.16 -17.00 3.49
CA PRO A 13 11.16 -15.95 3.66
C PRO A 13 11.81 -14.67 4.21
N GLY A 14 11.22 -13.53 3.86
CA GLY A 14 11.57 -12.22 4.41
C GLY A 14 10.34 -11.53 4.98
N ILE A 15 10.57 -10.50 5.79
CA ILE A 15 9.50 -9.63 6.28
C ILE A 15 9.07 -8.71 5.12
N SER A 16 7.77 -8.69 4.82
CA SER A 16 7.19 -7.84 3.78
C SER A 16 7.11 -6.39 4.23
N SER A 17 7.31 -5.44 3.30
CA SER A 17 7.06 -4.02 3.54
C SER A 17 5.62 -3.75 3.98
N VAL A 18 4.64 -4.52 3.48
CA VAL A 18 3.25 -4.45 3.96
C VAL A 18 3.17 -4.79 5.44
N GLN A 19 3.81 -5.88 5.88
CA GLN A 19 3.82 -6.27 7.28
C GLN A 19 4.45 -5.18 8.17
N VAL A 20 5.55 -4.57 7.70
CA VAL A 20 6.18 -3.46 8.42
C VAL A 20 5.25 -2.24 8.48
N ALA A 21 4.59 -1.88 7.37
CA ALA A 21 3.69 -0.72 7.31
C ALA A 21 2.56 -0.83 8.34
N PHE A 22 1.85 -1.97 8.37
CA PHE A 22 0.78 -2.22 9.33
C PHE A 22 1.30 -2.26 10.77
N ALA A 23 2.45 -2.90 11.01
CA ALA A 23 3.05 -2.96 12.33
C ALA A 23 3.42 -1.56 12.87
N ARG A 24 3.82 -0.63 11.99
CA ARG A 24 4.11 0.77 12.37
C ARG A 24 2.88 1.57 12.76
N LEU A 25 1.72 1.19 12.23
CA LEU A 25 0.43 1.76 12.63
C LEU A 25 -0.22 1.00 13.81
N GLY A 26 0.41 -0.06 14.31
CA GLY A 26 -0.18 -0.91 15.37
C GLY A 26 -1.38 -1.73 14.92
N LEU A 27 -1.49 -2.02 13.62
CA LEU A 27 -2.65 -2.67 13.02
C LEU A 27 -2.35 -4.11 12.61
N ASP A 28 -3.37 -4.96 12.69
CA ASP A 28 -3.34 -6.27 12.06
C ASP A 28 -3.49 -6.16 10.53
N TRP A 29 -2.71 -6.96 9.81
CA TRP A 29 -2.64 -6.95 8.35
C TRP A 29 -3.31 -8.17 7.70
N THR A 30 -3.76 -9.15 8.49
CA THR A 30 -4.17 -10.47 7.96
C THR A 30 -5.38 -10.42 7.02
N ASP A 31 -6.25 -9.44 7.18
CA ASP A 31 -7.43 -9.17 6.34
C ASP A 31 -7.19 -8.07 5.30
N ALA A 32 -5.94 -7.58 5.15
CA ALA A 32 -5.64 -6.53 4.19
C ALA A 32 -5.59 -7.05 2.76
N LYS A 33 -6.29 -6.34 1.86
CA LYS A 33 -6.19 -6.56 0.43
C LYS A 33 -4.90 -5.91 -0.10
N ILE A 34 -3.98 -6.72 -0.62
CA ILE A 34 -2.70 -6.24 -1.16
C ILE A 34 -2.83 -6.01 -2.67
N ILE A 35 -2.45 -4.81 -3.12
CA ILE A 35 -2.47 -4.37 -4.52
C ILE A 35 -1.03 -4.08 -4.95
N ASP A 36 -0.55 -4.85 -5.92
CA ASP A 36 0.74 -4.56 -6.57
C ASP A 36 0.54 -3.54 -7.70
N ALA A 37 0.97 -2.30 -7.43
CA ALA A 37 0.96 -1.19 -8.38
C ALA A 37 2.38 -0.62 -8.63
N HIS A 38 3.42 -1.32 -8.16
CA HIS A 38 4.78 -0.80 -8.16
C HIS A 38 5.31 -0.67 -9.60
N GLY A 39 5.12 -1.71 -10.42
CA GLY A 39 5.59 -1.77 -11.81
C GLY A 39 4.57 -1.40 -12.88
N LYS A 40 3.27 -1.31 -12.54
CA LYS A 40 2.20 -1.01 -13.49
C LYS A 40 1.02 -0.34 -12.80
N ASN A 41 0.16 0.29 -13.59
CA ASN A 41 -1.06 0.86 -13.04
C ASN A 41 -1.99 -0.27 -12.57
N PRO A 42 -2.65 -0.09 -11.41
CA PRO A 42 -3.61 -1.06 -10.90
C PRO A 42 -4.84 -1.11 -11.82
N GLU A 43 -5.22 -2.33 -12.22
CA GLU A 43 -6.41 -2.61 -13.02
C GLU A 43 -7.50 -3.18 -12.10
N TYR A 44 -7.97 -2.36 -11.16
CA TYR A 44 -9.01 -2.73 -10.19
C TYR A 44 -10.20 -1.80 -10.30
N ASP A 45 -11.39 -2.34 -10.06
CA ASP A 45 -12.62 -1.54 -9.90
C ASP A 45 -12.63 -0.89 -8.51
N PRO A 46 -12.62 0.46 -8.41
CA PRO A 46 -12.71 1.14 -7.13
C PRO A 46 -13.97 0.80 -6.33
N ASP A 47 -15.07 0.43 -6.96
CA ASP A 47 -16.32 0.12 -6.25
C ASP A 47 -16.25 -1.26 -5.55
N GLU A 48 -15.45 -2.18 -6.11
CA GLU A 48 -15.14 -3.44 -5.44
C GLU A 48 -14.15 -3.25 -4.31
N LEU A 49 -13.10 -2.44 -4.54
CA LEU A 49 -12.09 -2.15 -3.52
C LEU A 49 -12.67 -1.40 -2.31
N GLY A 50 -13.66 -0.53 -2.52
CA GLY A 50 -14.32 0.20 -1.44
C GLY A 50 -15.05 -0.68 -0.41
N LYS A 51 -15.20 -1.98 -0.66
CA LYS A 51 -15.75 -2.97 0.29
C LYS A 51 -14.70 -3.51 1.27
N GLU A 52 -13.42 -3.39 0.93
CA GLU A 52 -12.31 -3.94 1.72
C GLU A 52 -12.01 -3.06 2.93
N LYS A 53 -11.83 -3.65 4.12
CA LYS A 53 -11.57 -2.85 5.33
C LYS A 53 -10.20 -2.19 5.35
N LYS A 54 -9.22 -2.85 4.75
CA LYS A 54 -7.81 -2.46 4.75
C LYS A 54 -7.23 -2.77 3.39
N LEU A 55 -6.63 -1.78 2.76
CA LEU A 55 -5.95 -1.92 1.48
C LEU A 55 -4.49 -1.54 1.66
N ALA A 56 -3.60 -2.33 1.06
CA ALA A 56 -2.17 -2.08 1.02
C ALA A 56 -1.72 -1.99 -0.43
N ILE A 57 -1.38 -0.79 -0.89
CA ILE A 57 -1.04 -0.52 -2.29
C ILE A 57 0.46 -0.29 -2.38
N LEU A 58 1.17 -1.24 -2.98
CA LEU A 58 2.59 -1.12 -3.27
C LEU A 58 2.78 -0.13 -4.43
N GLY A 59 3.37 1.02 -4.17
CA GLY A 59 3.38 2.15 -5.09
C GLY A 59 4.74 2.85 -5.15
N GLY A 60 4.70 4.19 -5.15
CA GLY A 60 5.87 5.07 -5.27
C GLY A 60 6.03 5.76 -6.64
N ARG A 61 5.12 5.50 -7.58
CA ARG A 61 5.03 6.26 -8.84
C ARG A 61 3.90 7.27 -8.79
N GLN A 62 4.06 8.39 -9.49
CA GLN A 62 3.08 9.46 -9.54
C GLN A 62 1.71 9.01 -10.07
N GLU A 63 1.68 8.11 -11.06
CA GLU A 63 0.42 7.58 -11.59
C GLU A 63 -0.34 6.75 -10.57
N VAL A 64 0.38 6.11 -9.63
CA VAL A 64 -0.25 5.35 -8.54
C VAL A 64 -0.84 6.30 -7.50
N SER A 65 -0.14 7.40 -7.17
CA SER A 65 -0.67 8.43 -6.27
C SER A 65 -1.97 9.03 -6.81
N ALA A 66 -2.00 9.38 -8.10
CA ALA A 66 -3.21 9.90 -8.76
C ALA A 66 -4.35 8.87 -8.74
N TRP A 67 -4.03 7.58 -8.92
CA TRP A 67 -5.03 6.52 -8.81
C TRP A 67 -5.55 6.36 -7.38
N VAL A 68 -4.68 6.40 -6.36
CA VAL A 68 -5.06 6.37 -4.94
C VAL A 68 -6.00 7.53 -4.62
N GLN A 69 -5.64 8.74 -5.05
CA GLN A 69 -6.46 9.94 -4.89
C GLN A 69 -7.84 9.76 -5.52
N SER A 70 -7.90 9.21 -6.75
CA SER A 70 -9.18 8.94 -7.42
C SER A 70 -10.07 7.94 -6.67
N CYS A 71 -9.48 6.94 -6.01
CA CYS A 71 -10.21 6.00 -5.16
C CYS A 71 -10.78 6.69 -3.93
N CYS A 72 -9.96 7.51 -3.25
CA CYS A 72 -10.40 8.27 -2.08
C CYS A 72 -11.54 9.22 -2.41
N GLY A 73 -11.50 9.90 -3.56
CA GLY A 73 -12.58 10.77 -4.02
C GLY A 73 -13.92 10.04 -4.22
N ARG A 74 -13.91 8.73 -4.47
CA ARG A 74 -15.12 7.90 -4.57
C ARG A 74 -15.64 7.41 -3.21
N TRP A 75 -14.74 7.08 -2.29
CA TRP A 75 -15.10 6.53 -0.98
C TRP A 75 -15.29 7.61 0.10
N GLY A 76 -14.92 8.85 -0.20
CA GLY A 76 -15.03 9.98 0.71
C GLY A 76 -14.23 9.76 1.99
N ASP A 77 -14.79 10.22 3.10
CA ASP A 77 -14.12 10.19 4.41
C ASP A 77 -14.11 8.81 5.08
N ASP A 78 -14.59 7.74 4.44
CA ASP A 78 -14.69 6.41 5.08
C ASP A 78 -13.32 5.79 5.42
N TYR A 79 -12.26 6.23 4.74
CA TYR A 79 -10.90 5.74 4.89
C TYR A 79 -9.95 6.81 5.40
N ARG A 80 -8.94 6.38 6.17
CA ARG A 80 -7.73 7.16 6.46
C ARG A 80 -6.61 6.65 5.57
N LEU A 81 -5.87 7.58 4.98
CA LEU A 81 -4.80 7.31 4.04
C LEU A 81 -3.44 7.56 4.72
N PHE A 82 -2.56 6.58 4.61
CA PHE A 82 -1.19 6.67 5.11
C PHE A 82 -0.19 6.41 3.99
N CYS A 83 0.84 7.26 3.91
CA CYS A 83 2.03 7.04 3.10
C CYS A 83 3.12 6.45 3.99
N CYS A 84 3.59 5.24 3.63
CA CYS A 84 4.61 4.52 4.35
C CYS A 84 5.83 4.33 3.43
N GLU A 85 6.88 5.09 3.66
CA GLU A 85 8.02 5.24 2.75
C GLU A 85 9.30 4.66 3.34
N ASN A 86 10.14 4.05 2.49
CA ASN A 86 11.46 3.54 2.85
C ASN A 86 11.46 2.64 4.09
N LEU A 87 10.42 1.82 4.23
CA LEU A 87 10.20 0.97 5.41
C LEU A 87 11.42 0.10 5.70
N SER A 88 11.87 0.10 6.96
CA SER A 88 13.09 -0.53 7.48
C SER A 88 14.44 0.00 6.94
N LEU A 89 14.44 1.11 6.21
CA LEU A 89 15.65 1.74 5.66
C LEU A 89 15.98 3.08 6.35
N PRO A 90 17.23 3.59 6.23
CA PRO A 90 17.60 4.93 6.69
C PRO A 90 16.83 5.98 5.86
N GLY A 91 15.75 6.53 6.41
CA GLY A 91 14.81 7.38 5.67
C GLY A 91 13.36 6.90 5.76
N GLU A 92 13.08 5.89 6.60
CA GLU A 92 11.72 5.47 6.94
C GLU A 92 10.87 6.68 7.37
N ARG A 93 9.71 6.82 6.72
CA ARG A 93 8.72 7.84 7.05
C ARG A 93 7.33 7.24 6.98
N ILE A 94 6.52 7.46 8.01
CA ILE A 94 5.10 7.12 8.03
C ILE A 94 4.34 8.40 8.30
N SER A 95 3.46 8.79 7.39
CA SER A 95 2.61 9.97 7.52
C SER A 95 1.18 9.63 7.14
N GLU A 96 0.23 10.05 7.97
CA GLU A 96 -1.14 10.20 7.52
C GLU A 96 -1.22 11.42 6.62
N VAL A 97 -1.93 11.28 5.50
CA VAL A 97 -2.10 12.33 4.50
C VAL A 97 -3.55 12.36 4.02
N THR A 98 -3.99 13.50 3.51
CA THR A 98 -5.25 13.58 2.76
C THR A 98 -5.02 13.21 1.29
N PRO A 99 -6.09 12.93 0.52
CA PRO A 99 -5.98 12.77 -0.92
C PRO A 99 -5.42 14.03 -1.60
N GLU A 100 -5.70 15.22 -1.08
CA GLU A 100 -5.20 16.49 -1.59
C GLU A 100 -3.70 16.67 -1.33
N ASP A 101 -3.20 16.17 -0.20
CA ASP A 101 -1.77 16.23 0.14
C ASP A 101 -0.91 15.44 -0.85
N LEU A 102 -1.47 14.46 -1.56
CA LEU A 102 -0.74 13.69 -2.57
C LEU A 102 -0.37 14.53 -3.80
N ASP A 103 -1.07 15.63 -4.05
CA ASP A 103 -0.79 16.50 -5.19
C ASP A 103 0.52 17.26 -4.98
N GLY A 104 1.51 16.96 -5.83
CA GLY A 104 2.83 17.60 -5.76
C GLY A 104 3.74 17.05 -4.64
N MET A 105 3.31 16.03 -3.91
CA MET A 105 4.16 15.37 -2.92
C MET A 105 5.27 14.56 -3.61
N GLU A 106 6.52 14.86 -3.27
CA GLU A 106 7.66 14.04 -3.67
C GLU A 106 7.73 12.79 -2.78
N LEU A 107 7.23 11.69 -3.32
CA LEU A 107 7.25 10.38 -2.67
C LEU A 107 8.48 9.57 -3.08
N SER A 108 8.97 8.75 -2.16
CA SER A 108 9.95 7.72 -2.49
C SER A 108 9.38 6.71 -3.49
N SER A 109 10.23 6.17 -4.36
CA SER A 109 9.88 5.01 -5.19
C SER A 109 9.57 3.76 -4.35
N LEU A 110 9.97 3.74 -3.07
CA LEU A 110 9.67 2.70 -2.10
C LEU A 110 8.56 3.14 -1.16
N THR A 111 7.34 3.29 -1.70
CA THR A 111 6.16 3.70 -0.95
C THR A 111 5.11 2.59 -0.90
N VAL A 112 4.51 2.41 0.27
CA VAL A 112 3.27 1.66 0.47
C VAL A 112 2.19 2.63 0.91
N PHE A 113 1.09 2.71 0.17
CA PHE A 113 -0.10 3.42 0.64
C PHE A 113 -0.99 2.46 1.42
N LEU A 114 -1.44 2.89 2.60
CA LEU A 114 -2.45 2.17 3.35
C LEU A 114 -3.74 2.98 3.36
N LEU A 115 -4.83 2.37 2.91
CA LEU A 115 -6.19 2.88 3.07
C LEU A 115 -6.89 2.02 4.10
N ILE A 116 -7.18 2.60 5.27
CA ILE A 116 -7.74 1.89 6.41
C ILE A 116 -9.10 2.50 6.73
N ARG A 117 -10.16 1.69 6.75
CA ARG A 117 -11.47 2.18 7.19
C ARG A 117 -11.39 2.72 8.61
N ARG A 118 -12.09 3.82 8.88
CA ARG A 118 -12.04 4.51 10.17
C ARG A 118 -12.48 3.65 11.36
N ASP A 119 -13.36 2.68 11.13
CA ASP A 119 -13.85 1.73 12.15
C ASP A 119 -12.85 0.61 12.50
N CYS A 120 -11.72 0.56 11.80
CA CYS A 120 -10.64 -0.41 12.01
C CYS A 120 -9.41 0.20 12.71
N LEU A 121 -9.48 1.46 13.13
CA LEU A 121 -8.41 2.22 13.80
C LEU A 121 -8.64 2.36 15.29
#